data_AF-A0A935I358-F1
#
_entry.id   AF-A0A935I358-F1
#
_cell.length_a   1.000
_cell.length_b   1.000
_cell.length_c   1.000
_cell.angle_alpha   90.00
_cell.angle_beta   90.00
_cell.angle_gamma   90.00
#
_symmetry.space_group_name_H-M   'P 1'
#
loop_
_entity.id
_entity.type
_entity.pdbx_description
1 polymer ?
#
loop_
_entity_poly.entity_id
_entity_poly.type
_entity_poly.pdbx_seq_one_letter_code
_entity_poly.pdbx_strand_id
1 'polypeptide(L)'
;MPAVSILKRDGTATATYSTYEAARFASVSGDVIQIWADLTEQITLKNGVDIWIMPGVELNNTSGVTITDIESSISHEIHCKIYGQGKIKNMGGYSCVFLDNINSELTMECYSFDTSTGNSDTIKIIRARKFHLLCKSIISKGTAINIAFNSQIVVEDINLKVNYIETGHSSGIVATSIVTYANGFININEILCKNSGHCFRHSEGSIIARIQRLTNIRASSIAVSTVTVGQGDGLEKLILYFDEIQALGSGSFLSYSGITVGEGTGIFIGRKVFSMDSPAIEIGGASTKGYIKCNEIISQGRGGIDSVSAVNLSNFTNQITIDANYIQGYRSNGVVFINDANVQIKNAKLVNTYTGTSVSSLGIFIAGTKVITLINVQIVIGELSNGRSIYHTGSTEPDTFDLKNYGLFVNKAIDSNLKLLIGTNLGTGYNYQYIIDPLLT
;
A
#
# COMPACT_ATOMS: atom_id res chain seq x y z
N MET A 1 13.51 -27.57 33.87
CA MET A 1 12.68 -26.68 34.72
C MET A 1 11.29 -26.65 34.13
N PRO A 2 10.22 -26.42 34.92
CA PRO A 2 8.90 -26.25 34.35
C PRO A 2 8.87 -25.01 33.46
N ALA A 3 8.34 -25.15 32.25
CA ALA A 3 8.33 -24.07 31.25
C ALA A 3 7.04 -23.25 31.28
N VAL A 4 5.97 -23.84 31.84
CA VAL A 4 4.60 -23.31 31.77
C VAL A 4 3.90 -23.43 33.13
N SER A 5 3.04 -22.48 33.47
CA SER A 5 2.11 -22.55 34.61
C SER A 5 0.73 -22.03 34.20
N ILE A 6 -0.29 -22.29 35.02
CA ILE A 6 -1.62 -21.69 34.84
C ILE A 6 -1.88 -20.76 36.02
N LEU A 7 -2.27 -19.53 35.73
CA LEU A 7 -2.88 -18.61 36.67
C LEU A 7 -4.39 -18.73 36.54
N LYS A 8 -5.04 -19.22 37.59
CA LYS A 8 -6.50 -19.36 37.64
C LYS A 8 -7.17 -18.00 37.78
N ARG A 9 -8.44 -17.95 37.41
CA ARG A 9 -9.27 -16.74 37.52
C ARG A 9 -9.32 -16.13 38.93
N ASP A 10 -9.18 -16.95 39.97
CA ASP A 10 -9.14 -16.51 41.37
C ASP A 10 -7.76 -15.98 41.81
N GLY A 11 -6.78 -15.93 40.90
CA GLY A 11 -5.42 -15.47 41.16
C GLY A 11 -4.49 -16.56 41.69
N THR A 12 -4.95 -17.81 41.85
CA THR A 12 -4.10 -18.91 42.29
C THR A 12 -3.24 -19.45 41.13
N ALA A 13 -1.94 -19.60 41.37
CA ALA A 13 -1.07 -20.30 40.44
C ALA A 13 -1.18 -21.82 40.69
N THR A 14 -1.44 -22.60 39.64
CA THR A 14 -1.49 -24.06 39.75
C THR A 14 -0.11 -24.71 39.66
N ALA A 15 -0.10 -26.04 39.72
CA ALA A 15 1.01 -26.88 39.30
C ALA A 15 1.64 -26.40 37.99
N THR A 16 2.95 -26.55 37.90
CA THR A 16 3.73 -26.22 36.72
C THR A 16 3.75 -27.38 35.73
N TYR A 17 3.74 -27.09 34.44
CA TYR A 17 3.70 -28.06 33.35
C TYR A 17 5.02 -28.05 32.57
N SER A 18 5.38 -29.21 32.02
CA SER A 18 6.54 -29.36 31.14
C SER A 18 6.26 -28.96 29.69
N THR A 19 4.99 -28.92 29.28
CA THR A 19 4.56 -28.55 27.93
C THR A 19 3.34 -27.62 27.98
N TYR A 20 3.18 -26.81 26.94
CA TYR A 20 2.00 -25.98 26.74
C TYR A 20 0.74 -26.83 26.59
N GLU A 21 0.79 -27.92 25.81
CA GLU A 21 -0.39 -28.75 25.57
C GLU A 21 -0.98 -29.35 26.86
N ALA A 22 -0.14 -29.75 27.80
CA ALA A 22 -0.60 -30.25 29.10
C ALA A 22 -1.28 -29.15 29.94
N ALA A 23 -0.73 -27.93 29.93
CA ALA A 23 -1.36 -26.78 30.57
C ALA A 23 -2.69 -26.40 29.88
N ARG A 24 -2.72 -26.47 28.54
CA ARG A 24 -3.90 -26.21 27.72
C ARG A 24 -5.05 -27.16 28.07
N PHE A 25 -4.78 -28.46 28.18
CA PHE A 25 -5.82 -29.42 28.59
C PHE A 25 -6.33 -29.18 30.01
N ALA A 26 -5.47 -28.79 30.95
CA ALA A 26 -5.85 -28.53 32.34
C ALA A 26 -6.48 -27.15 32.61
N SER A 27 -6.38 -26.22 31.64
CA SER A 27 -6.98 -24.90 31.72
C SER A 27 -8.49 -24.92 31.43
N VAL A 28 -9.21 -23.94 31.94
CA VAL A 28 -10.63 -23.68 31.64
C VAL A 28 -10.83 -22.20 31.29
N SER A 29 -11.96 -21.86 30.67
CA SER A 29 -12.28 -20.47 30.32
C SER A 29 -12.14 -19.53 31.54
N GLY A 30 -11.41 -18.43 31.36
CA GLY A 30 -11.03 -17.47 32.39
C GLY A 30 -9.62 -17.66 32.97
N ASP A 31 -8.92 -18.75 32.63
CA ASP A 31 -7.53 -18.99 33.02
C ASP A 31 -6.53 -18.25 32.12
N VAL A 32 -5.30 -18.05 32.63
CA VAL A 32 -4.14 -17.58 31.87
C VAL A 32 -3.04 -18.64 31.91
N ILE A 33 -2.56 -19.08 30.75
CA ILE A 33 -1.37 -19.91 30.64
C ILE A 33 -0.14 -19.00 30.59
N GLN A 34 0.77 -19.12 31.54
CA GLN A 34 1.99 -18.34 31.64
C GLN A 34 3.19 -19.15 31.14
N ILE A 35 3.95 -18.62 30.18
CA ILE A 35 5.12 -19.26 29.59
C ILE A 35 6.38 -18.50 30.02
N TRP A 36 7.27 -19.19 30.73
CA TRP A 36 8.43 -18.61 31.40
C TRP A 36 9.78 -18.99 30.78
N ALA A 37 9.77 -19.96 29.87
CA ALA A 37 10.96 -20.46 29.20
C ALA A 37 10.67 -20.70 27.73
N ASP A 38 11.73 -20.75 26.93
CA ASP A 38 11.62 -21.00 25.49
C ASP A 38 10.90 -22.33 25.23
N LEU A 39 9.98 -22.31 24.26
CA LEU A 39 9.21 -23.49 23.87
C LEU A 39 9.45 -23.80 22.39
N THR A 40 9.64 -25.10 22.12
CA THR A 40 9.77 -25.64 20.77
C THR A 40 8.61 -26.56 20.42
N GLU A 41 7.39 -26.09 20.67
CA GLU A 41 6.14 -26.81 20.41
C GLU A 41 5.10 -25.88 19.76
N GLN A 42 4.02 -26.47 19.24
CA GLN A 42 2.88 -25.72 18.72
C GLN A 42 2.00 -25.21 19.87
N ILE A 43 1.54 -23.97 19.73
CA ILE A 43 0.58 -23.33 20.64
C ILE A 43 -0.79 -23.34 19.96
N THR A 44 -1.61 -24.32 20.31
CA THR A 44 -3.03 -24.35 19.90
C THR A 44 -3.85 -23.47 20.82
N LEU A 45 -4.64 -22.56 20.25
CA LEU A 45 -5.51 -21.67 21.02
C LEU A 45 -6.66 -22.48 21.66
N LYS A 46 -7.17 -21.99 22.79
CA LYS A 46 -8.33 -22.58 23.48
C LYS A 46 -9.30 -21.48 23.87
N ASN A 47 -10.59 -21.73 23.67
CA ASN A 47 -11.61 -20.71 23.89
C ASN A 47 -11.61 -20.19 25.33
N GLY A 48 -11.51 -18.87 25.49
CA GLY A 48 -11.56 -18.18 26.77
C GLY A 48 -10.31 -18.38 27.65
N VAL A 49 -9.24 -18.96 27.12
CA VAL A 49 -7.97 -19.13 27.83
C VAL A 49 -6.94 -18.18 27.24
N ASP A 50 -6.46 -17.25 28.05
CA ASP A 50 -5.45 -16.28 27.61
C ASP A 50 -4.04 -16.85 27.80
N ILE A 51 -3.07 -16.27 27.10
CA ILE A 51 -1.66 -16.69 27.14
C ILE A 51 -0.80 -15.48 27.48
N TRP A 52 0.04 -15.61 28.50
CA TRP A 52 1.07 -14.64 28.81
C TRP A 52 2.44 -15.25 28.52
N ILE A 53 3.24 -14.57 27.73
CA ILE A 53 4.61 -14.98 27.39
C ILE A 53 5.55 -13.99 28.05
N MET A 54 6.45 -14.47 28.89
CA MET A 54 7.42 -13.61 29.58
C MET A 54 8.26 -12.81 28.55
N PRO A 55 8.58 -11.53 28.84
CA PRO A 55 9.41 -10.74 27.95
C PRO A 55 10.73 -11.43 27.61
N GLY A 56 11.03 -11.54 26.32
CA GLY A 56 12.26 -12.15 25.81
C GLY A 56 12.21 -13.66 25.57
N VAL A 57 11.22 -14.38 26.13
CA VAL A 57 10.98 -15.80 25.86
C VAL A 57 10.61 -16.02 24.40
N GLU A 58 11.16 -17.07 23.81
CA GLU A 58 10.97 -17.45 22.42
C GLU A 58 10.03 -18.65 22.27
N LEU A 59 9.03 -18.50 21.40
CA LEU A 59 8.23 -19.61 20.89
C LEU A 59 8.69 -19.94 19.47
N ASN A 60 9.14 -21.16 19.22
CA ASN A 60 9.65 -21.57 17.91
C ASN A 60 9.28 -23.02 17.58
N ASN A 61 8.28 -23.21 16.71
CA ASN A 61 7.95 -24.54 16.22
C ASN A 61 8.60 -24.79 14.85
N THR A 62 9.49 -25.75 14.73
CA THR A 62 10.15 -26.07 13.45
C THR A 62 9.47 -27.18 12.66
N SER A 63 8.48 -27.87 13.21
CA SER A 63 7.77 -28.99 12.56
C SER A 63 6.36 -28.63 12.08
N GLY A 64 5.91 -27.40 12.34
CA GLY A 64 4.59 -26.91 11.96
C GLY A 64 4.43 -25.44 12.34
N VAL A 65 3.21 -24.92 12.28
CA VAL A 65 2.91 -23.54 12.68
C VAL A 65 3.15 -23.33 14.18
N THR A 66 3.59 -22.13 14.58
CA THR A 66 3.91 -21.84 15.98
C THR A 66 2.65 -21.58 16.82
N ILE A 67 1.69 -20.83 16.28
CA ILE A 67 0.40 -20.53 16.93
C ILE A 67 -0.73 -20.84 15.93
N THR A 68 -1.76 -21.56 16.38
CA THR A 68 -2.89 -21.97 15.53
C THR A 68 -4.20 -22.02 16.29
N ASP A 69 -5.31 -21.74 15.60
CA ASP A 69 -6.67 -21.87 16.14
C ASP A 69 -7.37 -23.18 15.72
N ILE A 70 -6.65 -24.08 15.07
CA ILE A 70 -7.17 -25.38 14.65
C ILE A 70 -7.00 -26.39 15.79
N GLU A 71 -8.09 -26.63 16.52
CA GLU A 71 -8.11 -27.60 17.63
C GLU A 71 -8.69 -28.97 17.21
N SER A 72 -9.57 -29.03 16.21
CA SER A 72 -10.13 -30.26 15.59
C SER A 72 -11.32 -29.97 14.67
N SER A 73 -12.02 -28.84 14.85
CA SER A 73 -13.04 -28.33 13.93
C SER A 73 -12.93 -26.81 13.73
N ILE A 74 -13.23 -26.37 12.52
CA ILE A 74 -13.11 -24.97 12.04
C ILE A 74 -14.29 -24.06 12.46
N SER A 75 -15.13 -24.49 13.41
CA SER A 75 -16.41 -23.82 13.72
C SER A 75 -16.61 -23.45 15.19
N HIS A 76 -15.74 -23.87 16.12
CA HIS A 76 -15.88 -23.51 17.52
C HIS A 76 -15.44 -22.07 17.77
N GLU A 77 -16.10 -21.37 18.70
CA GLU A 77 -15.66 -20.05 19.12
C GLU A 77 -14.27 -20.12 19.75
N ILE A 78 -13.40 -19.17 19.41
CA ILE A 78 -12.07 -19.03 20.02
C ILE A 78 -11.88 -17.55 20.34
N HIS A 79 -12.03 -17.20 21.61
CA HIS A 79 -11.66 -15.88 22.13
C HIS A 79 -10.38 -16.01 22.96
N CYS A 80 -9.28 -15.43 22.48
CA CYS A 80 -7.98 -15.56 23.15
C CYS A 80 -7.17 -14.26 23.05
N LYS A 81 -6.47 -13.92 24.13
CA LYS A 81 -5.45 -12.87 24.15
C LYS A 81 -4.08 -13.47 24.41
N ILE A 82 -3.10 -13.06 23.62
CA ILE A 82 -1.68 -13.34 23.86
C ILE A 82 -0.98 -12.04 24.22
N TYR A 83 -0.26 -11.98 25.33
CA TYR A 83 0.42 -10.76 25.78
C TYR A 83 1.74 -11.03 26.52
N GLY A 84 2.47 -9.98 26.89
CA GLY A 84 3.73 -10.09 27.66
C GLY A 84 5.02 -9.91 26.85
N GLN A 85 4.93 -9.55 25.56
CA GLN A 85 6.08 -9.19 24.71
C GLN A 85 7.09 -10.33 24.48
N GLY A 86 6.58 -11.56 24.36
CA GLY A 86 7.36 -12.68 23.86
C GLY A 86 7.84 -12.50 22.41
N LYS A 87 8.78 -13.34 21.99
CA LYS A 87 9.25 -13.45 20.61
C LYS A 87 8.65 -14.69 19.97
N ILE A 88 8.15 -14.57 18.75
CA ILE A 88 7.52 -15.68 18.04
C ILE A 88 8.32 -15.92 16.77
N LYS A 89 8.80 -17.14 16.58
CA LYS A 89 9.60 -17.54 15.43
C LYS A 89 9.05 -18.77 14.77
N ASN A 90 9.39 -18.95 13.51
CA ASN A 90 9.21 -20.22 12.82
C ASN A 90 10.31 -20.43 11.80
N MET A 91 11.32 -21.20 12.18
CA MET A 91 12.47 -21.47 11.31
C MET A 91 12.27 -22.71 10.42
N GLY A 92 11.15 -23.43 10.61
CA GLY A 92 10.80 -24.67 9.90
C GLY A 92 10.16 -24.46 8.53
N GLY A 93 9.94 -23.22 8.09
CA GLY A 93 9.25 -22.92 6.84
C GLY A 93 7.73 -22.94 6.94
N TYR A 94 7.17 -22.84 8.15
CA TYR A 94 5.74 -22.66 8.41
C TYR A 94 5.45 -21.26 8.92
N SER A 95 4.17 -20.89 9.03
CA SER A 95 3.77 -19.60 9.59
C SER A 95 3.98 -19.55 11.10
N CYS A 96 4.34 -18.36 11.62
CA CYS A 96 4.29 -18.12 13.06
C CYS A 96 2.85 -18.17 13.58
N VAL A 97 1.92 -17.57 12.84
CA VAL A 97 0.48 -17.57 13.17
C VAL A 97 -0.29 -18.08 11.97
N PHE A 98 -1.17 -19.05 12.21
CA PHE A 98 -2.12 -19.54 11.22
C PHE A 98 -3.53 -19.59 11.81
N LEU A 99 -4.46 -18.83 11.22
CA LEU A 99 -5.87 -18.82 11.62
C LEU A 99 -6.76 -19.28 10.47
N ASP A 100 -7.61 -20.26 10.72
CA ASP A 100 -8.56 -20.77 9.74
C ASP A 100 -9.91 -21.15 10.38
N ASN A 101 -10.39 -20.27 11.26
CA ASN A 101 -11.66 -20.43 11.96
C ASN A 101 -12.42 -19.10 11.92
N ILE A 102 -13.61 -19.12 11.30
CA ILE A 102 -14.43 -17.91 11.10
C ILE A 102 -14.89 -17.27 12.42
N ASN A 103 -14.95 -18.04 13.51
CA ASN A 103 -15.36 -17.57 14.84
C ASN A 103 -14.16 -17.22 15.74
N SER A 104 -12.95 -17.17 15.18
CA SER A 104 -11.73 -16.81 15.90
C SER A 104 -11.62 -15.31 16.13
N GLU A 105 -11.42 -14.93 17.38
CA GLU A 105 -11.12 -13.57 17.84
C GLU A 105 -9.81 -13.57 18.61
N LEU A 106 -8.73 -13.20 17.93
CA LEU A 106 -7.39 -13.19 18.50
C LEU A 106 -6.87 -11.76 18.68
N THR A 107 -6.40 -11.43 19.87
CA THR A 107 -5.63 -10.21 20.14
C THR A 107 -4.23 -10.58 20.63
N MET A 108 -3.19 -10.04 20.01
CA MET A 108 -1.80 -10.38 20.34
C MET A 108 -0.96 -9.14 20.64
N GLU A 109 -0.15 -9.22 21.68
CA GLU A 109 0.99 -8.35 21.93
C GLU A 109 2.29 -9.18 21.90
N CYS A 110 3.21 -8.80 21.02
CA CYS A 110 4.53 -9.42 20.90
C CYS A 110 5.66 -8.41 20.83
N TYR A 111 6.87 -8.86 21.14
CA TYR A 111 8.05 -8.11 20.79
C TYR A 111 8.34 -8.25 19.29
N SER A 112 8.46 -9.48 18.78
CA SER A 112 8.80 -9.67 17.38
C SER A 112 8.26 -10.97 16.78
N PHE A 113 8.03 -10.94 15.47
CA PHE A 113 7.95 -12.13 14.63
C PHE A 113 9.20 -12.30 13.76
N ASP A 114 9.65 -13.53 13.57
CA ASP A 114 10.80 -13.85 12.70
C ASP A 114 10.60 -15.18 11.94
N THR A 115 10.54 -15.07 10.62
CA THR A 115 10.57 -16.21 9.67
C THR A 115 11.66 -16.01 8.61
N SER A 116 12.73 -15.29 8.94
CA SER A 116 13.79 -14.89 7.99
C SER A 116 14.47 -16.04 7.22
N THR A 117 14.34 -17.29 7.67
CA THR A 117 14.83 -18.47 6.94
C THR A 117 13.75 -19.25 6.17
N GLY A 118 12.47 -19.11 6.54
CA GLY A 118 11.34 -19.86 5.99
C GLY A 118 10.65 -19.16 4.82
N ASN A 119 10.15 -19.92 3.83
CA ASN A 119 9.47 -19.33 2.66
C ASN A 119 7.96 -19.06 2.88
N SER A 120 7.47 -19.27 4.10
CA SER A 120 6.07 -19.11 4.48
C SER A 120 5.69 -17.66 4.74
N ASP A 121 4.39 -17.41 4.73
CA ASP A 121 3.84 -16.18 5.29
C ASP A 121 4.05 -16.19 6.82
N THR A 122 4.50 -15.08 7.41
CA THR A 122 4.74 -15.00 8.85
C THR A 122 3.43 -15.09 9.64
N ILE A 123 2.45 -14.29 9.24
CA ILE A 123 1.08 -14.33 9.76
C ILE A 123 0.16 -14.65 8.58
N LYS A 124 -0.55 -15.77 8.65
CA LYS A 124 -1.51 -16.18 7.65
C LYS A 124 -2.89 -16.38 8.28
N ILE A 125 -3.86 -15.62 7.79
CA ILE A 125 -5.25 -15.71 8.23
C ILE A 125 -6.06 -16.08 7.01
N ILE A 126 -6.64 -17.27 6.99
CA ILE A 126 -7.58 -17.66 5.93
C ILE A 126 -8.98 -17.18 6.34
N ARG A 127 -9.37 -17.42 7.59
CA ARG A 127 -10.65 -17.02 8.16
C ARG A 127 -10.45 -16.63 9.63
N ALA A 128 -11.05 -15.51 10.02
CA ALA A 128 -11.17 -15.05 11.39
C ALA A 128 -12.30 -14.03 11.45
N ARG A 129 -12.94 -13.89 12.60
CA ARG A 129 -13.85 -12.77 12.85
C ARG A 129 -13.04 -11.51 13.15
N LYS A 130 -12.01 -11.65 13.99
CA LYS A 130 -11.19 -10.54 14.48
C LYS A 130 -9.72 -10.93 14.62
N PHE A 131 -8.84 -10.05 14.19
CA PHE A 131 -7.40 -10.16 14.45
C PHE A 131 -6.76 -8.81 14.79
N HIS A 132 -6.34 -8.67 16.04
CA HIS A 132 -5.68 -7.46 16.54
C HIS A 132 -4.23 -7.78 16.90
N LEU A 133 -3.30 -6.92 16.47
CA LEU A 133 -1.88 -7.11 16.71
C LEU A 133 -1.22 -5.82 17.19
N LEU A 134 -0.49 -5.90 18.30
CA LEU A 134 0.51 -4.93 18.73
C LEU A 134 1.88 -5.62 18.70
N CYS A 135 2.80 -5.16 17.85
CA CYS A 135 4.14 -5.75 17.80
C CYS A 135 5.23 -4.73 17.49
N LYS A 136 6.45 -4.94 18.01
CA LYS A 136 7.56 -4.05 17.67
C LYS A 136 8.03 -4.29 16.23
N SER A 137 8.23 -5.54 15.83
CA SER A 137 8.76 -5.83 14.49
C SER A 137 8.29 -7.15 13.89
N ILE A 138 8.17 -7.19 12.57
CA ILE A 138 7.96 -8.42 11.79
C ILE A 138 9.05 -8.52 10.75
N ILE A 139 9.90 -9.55 10.86
CA ILE A 139 10.94 -9.85 9.90
C ILE A 139 10.55 -11.13 9.17
N SER A 140 10.33 -11.03 7.87
CA SER A 140 9.81 -12.12 7.06
C SER A 140 10.67 -12.34 5.82
N LYS A 141 10.86 -13.60 5.44
CA LYS A 141 11.41 -13.93 4.13
C LYS A 141 10.30 -14.01 3.07
N GLY A 142 9.15 -14.60 3.41
CA GLY A 142 7.91 -14.55 2.63
C GLY A 142 7.03 -13.33 2.97
N THR A 143 5.72 -13.44 2.78
CA THR A 143 4.78 -12.36 3.14
C THR A 143 4.76 -12.13 4.64
N ALA A 144 4.81 -10.89 5.12
CA ALA A 144 4.76 -10.66 6.57
C ALA A 144 3.34 -10.91 7.12
N ILE A 145 2.32 -10.35 6.47
CA ILE A 145 0.91 -10.51 6.86
C ILE A 145 0.06 -10.79 5.63
N ASN A 146 -0.60 -11.96 5.61
CA ASN A 146 -1.50 -12.37 4.55
C ASN A 146 -2.90 -12.64 5.13
N ILE A 147 -3.87 -11.76 4.87
CA ILE A 147 -5.24 -11.85 5.41
C ILE A 147 -6.22 -12.20 4.30
N ALA A 148 -6.97 -13.28 4.51
CA ALA A 148 -8.04 -13.83 3.68
C ALA A 148 -7.60 -14.19 2.24
N PHE A 149 -6.48 -14.91 2.13
CA PHE A 149 -6.02 -15.47 0.85
C PHE A 149 -7.05 -16.48 0.31
N ASN A 150 -7.67 -16.16 -0.83
CA ASN A 150 -8.63 -17.00 -1.57
C ASN A 150 -9.97 -17.29 -0.84
N SER A 151 -10.36 -16.53 0.17
CA SER A 151 -11.68 -16.66 0.78
C SER A 151 -12.64 -15.60 0.22
N GLN A 152 -13.85 -15.99 -0.16
CA GLN A 152 -14.99 -15.06 -0.37
C GLN A 152 -15.48 -14.43 0.96
N ILE A 153 -14.58 -14.32 1.94
CA ILE A 153 -14.89 -13.94 3.32
C ILE A 153 -13.90 -12.86 3.70
N VAL A 154 -14.42 -11.65 3.84
CA VAL A 154 -13.72 -10.50 4.38
C VAL A 154 -13.59 -10.67 5.89
N VAL A 155 -12.36 -10.53 6.42
CA VAL A 155 -12.17 -10.46 7.88
C VAL A 155 -12.76 -9.16 8.40
N GLU A 156 -13.72 -9.24 9.31
CA GLU A 156 -14.57 -8.12 9.70
C GLU A 156 -13.85 -7.04 10.53
N ASP A 157 -12.87 -7.43 11.35
CA ASP A 157 -12.17 -6.52 12.26
C ASP A 157 -10.67 -6.82 12.35
N ILE A 158 -9.87 -6.07 11.58
CA ILE A 158 -8.41 -6.04 11.74
C ILE A 158 -7.94 -4.75 12.44
N ASN A 159 -6.97 -4.89 13.34
CA ASN A 159 -6.30 -3.75 13.96
C ASN A 159 -4.81 -4.06 14.11
N LEU A 160 -4.00 -3.53 13.20
CA LEU A 160 -2.56 -3.77 13.18
C LEU A 160 -1.82 -2.54 13.68
N LYS A 161 -1.00 -2.70 14.72
CA LYS A 161 -0.09 -1.69 15.26
C LYS A 161 1.31 -2.27 15.30
N VAL A 162 2.12 -1.95 14.30
CA VAL A 162 3.46 -2.53 14.15
C VAL A 162 4.48 -1.42 13.90
N ASN A 163 5.60 -1.38 14.62
CA ASN A 163 6.58 -0.30 14.36
C ASN A 163 7.32 -0.53 13.04
N TYR A 164 7.77 -1.76 12.78
CA TYR A 164 8.63 -2.06 11.64
C TYR A 164 8.27 -3.40 10.98
N ILE A 165 8.15 -3.41 9.66
CA ILE A 165 8.01 -4.63 8.87
C ILE A 165 9.11 -4.67 7.82
N GLU A 166 9.77 -5.81 7.70
CA GLU A 166 10.76 -6.06 6.65
C GLU A 166 10.48 -7.38 5.93
N THR A 167 10.44 -7.33 4.60
CA THR A 167 10.29 -8.52 3.75
C THR A 167 11.38 -8.66 2.69
N GLY A 168 11.56 -9.89 2.20
CA GLY A 168 12.39 -10.16 1.02
C GLY A 168 13.87 -10.42 1.30
N HIS A 169 14.20 -11.09 2.40
CA HIS A 169 15.58 -11.43 2.83
C HIS A 169 16.35 -12.41 1.93
N SER A 170 15.84 -12.75 0.74
CA SER A 170 16.53 -13.64 -0.21
C SER A 170 16.13 -13.32 -1.65
N SER A 171 17.09 -13.38 -2.57
CA SER A 171 16.86 -13.21 -4.00
C SER A 171 15.86 -14.24 -4.54
N GLY A 172 15.05 -13.84 -5.54
CA GLY A 172 14.12 -14.74 -6.23
C GLY A 172 12.76 -14.99 -5.57
N ILE A 173 12.50 -14.48 -4.36
CA ILE A 173 11.18 -14.60 -3.71
C ILE A 173 10.39 -13.30 -3.88
N VAL A 174 9.15 -13.41 -4.35
CA VAL A 174 8.16 -12.34 -4.28
C VAL A 174 7.56 -12.34 -2.89
N ALA A 175 7.84 -11.31 -2.10
CA ALA A 175 7.40 -11.21 -0.73
C ALA A 175 6.69 -9.87 -0.51
N THR A 176 5.37 -9.88 -0.64
CA THR A 176 4.55 -8.71 -0.31
C THR A 176 4.57 -8.51 1.21
N SER A 177 4.72 -7.30 1.72
CA SER A 177 4.68 -7.10 3.18
C SER A 177 3.30 -7.37 3.75
N ILE A 178 2.27 -6.71 3.21
CA ILE A 178 0.90 -6.85 3.69
C ILE A 178 -0.06 -7.10 2.53
N VAL A 179 -0.87 -8.14 2.64
CA VAL A 179 -2.02 -8.41 1.77
C VAL A 179 -3.29 -8.43 2.62
N THR A 180 -4.33 -7.70 2.20
CA THR A 180 -5.60 -7.61 2.93
C THR A 180 -6.82 -7.84 2.07
N TYR A 181 -7.70 -8.70 2.59
CA TYR A 181 -9.10 -8.91 2.22
C TYR A 181 -9.92 -8.73 3.52
N ALA A 182 -10.04 -7.48 3.98
CA ALA A 182 -10.45 -7.19 5.36
C ALA A 182 -11.01 -5.78 5.54
N ASN A 183 -11.75 -5.60 6.64
CA ASN A 183 -12.15 -4.30 7.17
C ASN A 183 -11.33 -3.96 8.43
N GLY A 184 -10.97 -2.69 8.59
CA GLY A 184 -10.34 -2.23 9.83
C GLY A 184 -9.22 -1.20 9.66
N PHE A 185 -8.26 -1.24 10.59
CA PHE A 185 -7.24 -0.22 10.76
C PHE A 185 -5.82 -0.78 10.75
N ILE A 186 -4.91 -0.06 10.09
CA ILE A 186 -3.48 -0.37 10.07
C ILE A 186 -2.72 0.88 10.50
N ASN A 187 -1.83 0.75 11.48
CA ASN A 187 -0.93 1.80 11.92
C ASN A 187 0.50 1.25 11.99
N ILE A 188 1.35 1.71 11.08
CA ILE A 188 2.73 1.22 10.94
C ILE A 188 3.68 2.39 10.77
N ASN A 189 4.84 2.37 11.43
CA ASN A 189 5.82 3.43 11.18
C ASN A 189 6.53 3.17 9.86
N GLU A 190 7.11 1.99 9.69
CA GLU A 190 7.91 1.70 8.50
C GLU A 190 7.68 0.30 7.94
N ILE A 191 7.58 0.24 6.61
CA ILE A 191 7.61 -0.99 5.82
C ILE A 191 8.76 -0.91 4.82
N LEU A 192 9.68 -1.88 4.90
CA LEU A 192 10.79 -2.04 3.97
C LEU A 192 10.66 -3.35 3.20
N CYS A 193 10.47 -3.24 1.89
CA CYS A 193 10.36 -4.37 0.98
C CYS A 193 11.63 -4.47 0.16
N LYS A 194 12.56 -5.36 0.55
CA LYS A 194 13.87 -5.49 -0.12
C LYS A 194 13.82 -6.30 -1.42
N ASN A 195 12.67 -6.87 -1.77
CA ASN A 195 12.51 -7.70 -2.96
C ASN A 195 11.12 -7.50 -3.62
N SER A 196 10.87 -8.23 -4.71
CA SER A 196 9.80 -8.08 -5.72
C SER A 196 8.32 -8.21 -5.30
N GLY A 197 7.96 -7.97 -4.04
CA GLY A 197 6.55 -7.88 -3.60
C GLY A 197 6.09 -6.45 -3.36
N HIS A 198 4.79 -6.24 -3.19
CA HIS A 198 4.24 -4.95 -2.77
C HIS A 198 4.63 -4.66 -1.32
N CYS A 199 4.67 -3.40 -0.91
CA CYS A 199 4.66 -3.09 0.51
C CYS A 199 3.26 -3.13 1.11
N PHE A 200 2.25 -2.78 0.31
CA PHE A 200 0.87 -2.96 0.72
C PHE A 200 -0.04 -3.26 -0.47
N ARG A 201 -0.73 -4.39 -0.43
CA ARG A 201 -1.81 -4.75 -1.34
C ARG A 201 -3.13 -4.85 -0.58
N HIS A 202 -4.15 -4.14 -1.06
CA HIS A 202 -5.52 -4.24 -0.60
C HIS A 202 -6.43 -4.67 -1.74
N SER A 203 -7.14 -5.77 -1.55
CA SER A 203 -7.93 -6.42 -2.61
C SER A 203 -9.41 -6.52 -2.27
N GLU A 204 -9.83 -6.48 -1.00
CA GLU A 204 -11.25 -6.57 -0.64
C GLU A 204 -11.51 -5.95 0.74
N GLY A 205 -12.72 -5.44 0.94
CA GLY A 205 -13.14 -4.76 2.18
C GLY A 205 -12.74 -3.28 2.22
N SER A 206 -12.66 -2.71 3.43
CA SER A 206 -12.32 -1.30 3.63
C SER A 206 -11.29 -1.11 4.74
N ILE A 207 -10.12 -0.58 4.36
CA ILE A 207 -9.02 -0.29 5.28
C ILE A 207 -8.76 1.21 5.39
N ILE A 208 -8.57 1.66 6.63
CA ILE A 208 -7.92 2.94 6.93
C ILE A 208 -6.51 2.65 7.45
N ALA A 209 -5.50 3.05 6.69
CA ALA A 209 -4.10 2.84 7.01
C ALA A 209 -3.39 4.17 7.30
N ARG A 210 -2.57 4.19 8.35
CA ARG A 210 -1.57 5.22 8.62
C ARG A 210 -0.21 4.55 8.59
N ILE A 211 0.54 4.76 7.52
CA ILE A 211 1.87 4.15 7.35
C ILE A 211 2.86 5.27 7.06
N GLN A 212 3.77 5.58 7.99
CA GLN A 212 4.63 6.76 7.83
C GLN A 212 5.54 6.61 6.60
N ARG A 213 6.24 5.48 6.46
CA ARG A 213 7.14 5.22 5.34
C ARG A 213 6.93 3.84 4.73
N LEU A 214 6.79 3.79 3.40
CA LEU A 214 6.87 2.57 2.60
C LEU A 214 8.00 2.68 1.60
N THR A 215 8.98 1.79 1.69
CA THR A 215 10.10 1.73 0.74
C THR A 215 10.14 0.38 0.07
N ASN A 216 9.94 0.36 -1.25
CA ASN A 216 10.14 -0.81 -2.09
C ASN A 216 11.46 -0.68 -2.84
N ILE A 217 12.32 -1.70 -2.72
CA ILE A 217 13.56 -1.81 -3.47
C ILE A 217 13.40 -3.02 -4.40
N ARG A 218 13.17 -2.75 -5.68
CA ARG A 218 13.01 -3.82 -6.66
C ARG A 218 14.37 -4.41 -7.01
N ALA A 219 14.59 -5.65 -6.60
CA ALA A 219 15.81 -6.42 -6.91
C ALA A 219 15.53 -7.68 -7.76
N SER A 220 14.42 -7.71 -8.52
CA SER A 220 14.08 -8.83 -9.43
C SER A 220 13.24 -8.39 -10.64
N SER A 221 13.00 -9.31 -11.59
CA SER A 221 12.23 -9.06 -12.81
C SER A 221 10.72 -8.90 -12.59
N ILE A 222 10.17 -9.22 -11.43
CA ILE A 222 8.71 -9.21 -11.21
C ILE A 222 8.18 -7.79 -11.01
N ALA A 223 6.97 -7.57 -11.52
CA ALA A 223 6.34 -6.28 -11.66
C ALA A 223 5.32 -5.97 -10.57
N VAL A 224 5.68 -5.10 -9.62
CA VAL A 224 4.82 -4.74 -8.49
C VAL A 224 5.01 -3.28 -8.09
N SER A 225 3.92 -2.56 -7.90
CA SER A 225 3.95 -1.22 -7.28
C SER A 225 4.22 -1.30 -5.77
N THR A 226 4.60 -0.19 -5.16
CA THR A 226 4.82 -0.15 -3.70
C THR A 226 3.49 -0.33 -2.95
N VAL A 227 2.44 0.36 -3.41
CA VAL A 227 1.06 0.24 -2.92
C VAL A 227 0.14 -0.15 -4.08
N THR A 228 -0.75 -1.11 -3.84
CA THR A 228 -1.78 -1.54 -4.80
C THR A 228 -3.15 -1.55 -4.13
N VAL A 229 -4.11 -0.94 -4.81
CA VAL A 229 -5.54 -1.15 -4.59
C VAL A 229 -6.09 -1.80 -5.85
N GLY A 230 -6.62 -3.01 -5.72
CA GLY A 230 -7.01 -3.81 -6.86
C GLY A 230 -6.83 -5.31 -6.65
N GLN A 231 -7.16 -6.05 -7.71
CA GLN A 231 -6.98 -7.48 -7.84
C GLN A 231 -7.94 -8.28 -6.94
N GLY A 232 -9.19 -7.81 -6.85
CA GLY A 232 -10.28 -8.37 -6.05
C GLY A 232 -11.62 -8.29 -6.75
N ASP A 233 -12.65 -7.79 -6.07
CA ASP A 233 -14.03 -7.72 -6.57
C ASP A 233 -14.42 -6.34 -7.15
N GLY A 234 -13.53 -5.35 -7.03
CA GLY A 234 -13.75 -3.97 -7.47
C GLY A 234 -14.51 -3.10 -6.46
N LEU A 235 -14.82 -3.61 -5.27
CA LEU A 235 -15.51 -2.90 -4.18
C LEU A 235 -14.58 -2.48 -3.05
N GLU A 236 -13.30 -2.81 -3.14
CA GLU A 236 -12.30 -2.49 -2.13
C GLU A 236 -12.13 -0.98 -1.93
N LYS A 237 -11.83 -0.57 -0.70
CA LYS A 237 -11.62 0.83 -0.35
C LYS A 237 -10.44 1.00 0.58
N LEU A 238 -9.40 1.65 0.08
CA LEU A 238 -8.24 2.05 0.88
C LEU A 238 -8.22 3.57 1.10
N ILE A 239 -8.12 3.97 2.37
CA ILE A 239 -7.68 5.31 2.77
C ILE A 239 -6.29 5.19 3.39
N LEU A 240 -5.27 5.74 2.73
CA LEU A 240 -3.89 5.69 3.19
C LEU A 240 -3.35 7.09 3.53
N TYR A 241 -2.94 7.25 4.79
CA TYR A 241 -2.16 8.38 5.28
C TYR A 241 -0.68 8.02 5.35
N PHE A 242 0.20 8.85 4.78
CA PHE A 242 1.64 8.55 4.72
C PHE A 242 2.53 9.80 4.74
N ASP A 243 3.78 9.65 5.18
CA ASP A 243 4.80 10.69 5.02
C ASP A 243 5.61 10.46 3.74
N GLU A 244 5.96 9.20 3.43
CA GLU A 244 6.75 8.90 2.24
C GLU A 244 6.46 7.52 1.64
N ILE A 245 6.29 7.48 0.33
CA ILE A 245 6.28 6.25 -0.47
C ILE A 245 7.46 6.33 -1.45
N GLN A 246 8.34 5.33 -1.43
CA GLN A 246 9.51 5.24 -2.30
C GLN A 246 9.48 3.94 -3.10
N ALA A 247 9.32 4.06 -4.41
CA ALA A 247 9.54 2.96 -5.35
C ALA A 247 10.93 3.11 -5.98
N LEU A 248 11.86 2.25 -5.57
CA LEU A 248 13.27 2.29 -5.95
C LEU A 248 13.62 1.11 -6.85
N GLY A 249 14.37 1.38 -7.91
CA GLY A 249 15.02 0.35 -8.72
C GLY A 249 16.34 -0.07 -8.08
N SER A 250 16.84 -1.26 -8.44
CA SER A 250 18.16 -1.74 -8.03
C SER A 250 18.88 -2.36 -9.22
N GLY A 251 20.07 -1.85 -9.53
CA GLY A 251 20.86 -2.30 -10.68
C GLY A 251 20.09 -2.18 -11.99
N SER A 252 19.90 -3.29 -12.70
CA SER A 252 19.16 -3.36 -13.97
C SER A 252 17.64 -3.42 -13.80
N PHE A 253 17.12 -3.56 -12.58
CA PHE A 253 15.68 -3.63 -12.33
C PHE A 253 15.11 -2.23 -12.10
N LEU A 254 14.12 -1.85 -12.93
CA LEU A 254 13.46 -0.55 -12.88
C LEU A 254 12.41 -0.50 -11.77
N SER A 255 12.26 0.58 -11.00
CA SER A 255 11.09 0.68 -10.11
C SER A 255 9.78 0.63 -10.90
N TYR A 256 8.70 0.21 -10.24
CA TYR A 256 7.33 0.39 -10.73
C TYR A 256 6.67 1.57 -10.01
N SER A 257 5.35 1.66 -10.15
CA SER A 257 4.61 2.76 -9.61
C SER A 257 4.67 2.81 -8.08
N GLY A 258 4.71 4.02 -7.52
CA GLY A 258 4.60 4.19 -6.07
C GLY A 258 3.23 3.72 -5.60
N ILE A 259 2.18 4.20 -6.26
CA ILE A 259 0.79 3.84 -6.02
C ILE A 259 0.18 3.36 -7.33
N THR A 260 -0.52 2.22 -7.29
CA THR A 260 -1.39 1.75 -8.37
C THR A 260 -2.81 1.53 -7.86
N VAL A 261 -3.80 2.05 -8.56
CA VAL A 261 -5.23 1.71 -8.37
C VAL A 261 -5.77 1.16 -9.68
N GLY A 262 -6.11 -0.13 -9.70
CA GLY A 262 -6.68 -0.79 -10.88
C GLY A 262 -8.20 -0.88 -10.87
N GLU A 263 -8.78 -0.89 -9.67
CA GLU A 263 -10.23 -0.98 -9.40
C GLU A 263 -10.50 -0.52 -7.96
N GLY A 264 -11.78 -0.41 -7.59
CA GLY A 264 -12.18 0.03 -6.25
C GLY A 264 -11.98 1.52 -5.99
N THR A 265 -11.75 1.86 -4.71
CA THR A 265 -11.60 3.25 -4.24
C THR A 265 -10.26 3.48 -3.54
N GLY A 266 -9.43 4.36 -4.09
CA GLY A 266 -8.16 4.77 -3.48
C GLY A 266 -8.15 6.23 -3.03
N ILE A 267 -7.96 6.47 -1.73
CA ILE A 267 -7.80 7.81 -1.15
C ILE A 267 -6.41 7.91 -0.51
N PHE A 268 -5.56 8.77 -1.05
CA PHE A 268 -4.16 8.89 -0.65
C PHE A 268 -3.86 10.28 -0.16
N ILE A 269 -3.44 10.41 1.10
CA ILE A 269 -3.16 11.69 1.75
C ILE A 269 -1.77 11.64 2.38
N GLY A 270 -0.84 12.44 1.88
CA GLY A 270 0.52 12.39 2.42
C GLY A 270 1.45 13.50 1.99
N ARG A 271 2.73 13.35 2.32
CA ARG A 271 3.77 14.34 1.97
C ARG A 271 4.43 14.04 0.63
N LYS A 272 4.95 12.82 0.40
CA LYS A 272 5.73 12.53 -0.82
C LYS A 272 5.50 11.13 -1.39
N VAL A 273 5.28 11.05 -2.70
CA VAL A 273 5.35 9.80 -3.48
C VAL A 273 6.49 9.94 -4.49
N PHE A 274 7.43 9.01 -4.45
CA PHE A 274 8.60 8.99 -5.31
C PHE A 274 8.68 7.66 -6.07
N SER A 275 8.91 7.73 -7.38
CA SER A 275 9.33 6.58 -8.18
C SER A 275 10.57 6.94 -9.00
N MET A 276 11.53 6.02 -9.03
CA MET A 276 12.79 6.21 -9.76
C MET A 276 12.58 6.14 -11.28
N ASP A 277 11.84 5.13 -11.75
CA ASP A 277 11.84 4.71 -13.15
C ASP A 277 10.45 4.65 -13.79
N SER A 278 9.39 4.73 -12.98
CA SER A 278 7.99 4.56 -13.40
C SER A 278 7.11 5.69 -12.85
N PRO A 279 5.81 5.75 -13.18
CA PRO A 279 4.93 6.74 -12.60
C PRO A 279 4.91 6.69 -11.08
N ALA A 280 5.00 7.83 -10.39
CA ALA A 280 4.81 7.87 -8.95
C ALA A 280 3.39 7.39 -8.60
N ILE A 281 2.41 7.76 -9.44
CA ILE A 281 1.02 7.37 -9.30
C ILE A 281 0.47 6.86 -10.63
N GLU A 282 -0.21 5.73 -10.59
CA GLU A 282 -0.92 5.14 -11.72
C GLU A 282 -2.34 4.76 -11.32
N ILE A 283 -3.33 5.29 -12.04
CA ILE A 283 -4.73 4.98 -11.82
C ILE A 283 -5.37 4.55 -13.13
N GLY A 284 -5.99 3.37 -13.11
CA GLY A 284 -6.66 2.74 -14.24
C GLY A 284 -8.01 2.15 -13.84
N GLY A 285 -8.85 1.84 -14.84
CA GLY A 285 -10.02 0.95 -14.68
C GLY A 285 -11.37 1.65 -14.61
N ALA A 286 -12.37 1.12 -15.33
CA ALA A 286 -13.64 1.80 -15.58
C ALA A 286 -14.43 2.17 -14.31
N SER A 287 -14.34 1.35 -13.28
CA SER A 287 -15.06 1.49 -12.00
C SER A 287 -14.27 2.26 -10.93
N THR A 288 -13.04 2.67 -11.22
CA THR A 288 -12.14 3.26 -10.23
C THR A 288 -12.62 4.62 -9.72
N LYS A 289 -12.49 4.82 -8.42
CA LYS A 289 -12.75 6.09 -7.71
C LYS A 289 -11.52 6.48 -6.92
N GLY A 290 -11.30 7.78 -6.73
CA GLY A 290 -10.20 8.17 -5.86
C GLY A 290 -10.01 9.66 -5.64
N TYR A 291 -9.12 9.93 -4.70
CA TYR A 291 -8.69 11.26 -4.32
C TYR A 291 -7.22 11.22 -3.90
N ILE A 292 -6.42 12.15 -4.40
CA ILE A 292 -5.00 12.29 -4.03
C ILE A 292 -4.80 13.68 -3.46
N LYS A 293 -4.27 13.75 -2.23
CA LYS A 293 -3.71 14.97 -1.64
C LYS A 293 -2.27 14.72 -1.22
N CYS A 294 -1.31 15.24 -1.98
CA CYS A 294 0.10 14.95 -1.75
C CYS A 294 0.97 16.18 -2.00
N ASN A 295 1.88 16.55 -1.10
CA ASN A 295 2.72 17.73 -1.33
C ASN A 295 3.61 17.54 -2.56
N GLU A 296 4.23 16.37 -2.71
CA GLU A 296 5.20 16.08 -3.76
C GLU A 296 4.90 14.73 -4.45
N ILE A 297 4.78 14.75 -5.78
CA ILE A 297 4.63 13.55 -6.62
C ILE A 297 5.77 13.56 -7.65
N ILE A 298 6.75 12.68 -7.50
CA ILE A 298 8.00 12.77 -8.27
C ILE A 298 8.28 11.45 -8.98
N SER A 299 8.37 11.51 -10.31
CA SER A 299 9.02 10.49 -11.13
C SER A 299 10.33 11.06 -11.67
N GLN A 300 11.44 10.41 -11.33
CA GLN A 300 12.77 10.89 -11.71
C GLN A 300 13.11 10.55 -13.17
N GLY A 301 12.82 9.31 -13.58
CA GLY A 301 13.34 8.71 -14.81
C GLY A 301 14.83 8.38 -14.69
N ARG A 302 15.30 7.43 -15.49
CA ARG A 302 16.75 7.21 -15.69
C ARG A 302 17.26 8.12 -16.79
N GLY A 303 18.25 8.92 -16.45
CA GLY A 303 18.85 9.95 -17.30
C GLY A 303 19.02 9.51 -18.76
N GLY A 304 18.19 10.08 -19.64
CA GLY A 304 18.41 10.14 -21.08
C GLY A 304 17.47 9.33 -21.97
N ILE A 305 16.88 8.22 -21.52
CA ILE A 305 16.21 7.26 -22.44
C ILE A 305 14.77 6.93 -22.05
N ASP A 306 14.42 6.90 -20.77
CA ASP A 306 13.07 6.51 -20.37
C ASP A 306 12.19 7.75 -20.19
N SER A 307 11.10 7.81 -20.95
CA SER A 307 10.06 8.83 -20.74
C SER A 307 9.13 8.35 -19.63
N VAL A 308 8.93 9.18 -18.60
CA VAL A 308 8.10 8.82 -17.45
C VAL A 308 7.22 9.98 -17.01
N SER A 309 5.93 9.72 -16.97
CA SER A 309 4.96 10.63 -16.36
C SER A 309 4.97 10.44 -14.86
N ALA A 310 4.84 11.53 -14.10
CA ALA A 310 4.68 11.46 -12.65
C ALA A 310 3.35 10.78 -12.27
N VAL A 311 2.31 11.11 -13.04
CA VAL A 311 0.96 10.62 -12.85
C VAL A 311 0.45 10.07 -14.17
N ASN A 312 -0.07 8.84 -14.13
CA ASN A 312 -0.66 8.14 -15.25
C ASN A 312 -2.14 7.85 -14.94
N LEU A 313 -3.07 8.35 -15.77
CA LEU A 313 -4.52 8.22 -15.55
C LEU A 313 -5.17 7.61 -16.79
N SER A 314 -5.89 6.50 -16.64
CA SER A 314 -6.48 5.82 -17.79
C SER A 314 -7.84 5.16 -17.57
N ASN A 315 -8.73 5.26 -18.57
CA ASN A 315 -9.92 4.42 -18.72
C ASN A 315 -10.91 4.45 -17.54
N PHE A 316 -11.28 5.63 -17.04
CA PHE A 316 -12.26 5.74 -15.96
C PHE A 316 -13.26 6.90 -16.17
N THR A 317 -14.49 6.71 -15.67
CA THR A 317 -15.60 7.67 -15.83
C THR A 317 -15.82 8.53 -14.60
N ASN A 318 -15.46 8.07 -13.40
CA ASN A 318 -15.54 8.90 -12.19
C ASN A 318 -14.50 10.02 -12.26
N GLN A 319 -14.86 11.23 -11.81
CA GLN A 319 -13.86 12.29 -11.69
C GLN A 319 -12.91 11.99 -10.51
N ILE A 320 -11.61 11.95 -10.78
CA ILE A 320 -10.57 11.87 -9.74
C ILE A 320 -9.97 13.24 -9.53
N THR A 321 -9.78 13.63 -8.26
CA THR A 321 -9.11 14.88 -7.91
C THR A 321 -7.70 14.62 -7.42
N ILE A 322 -6.75 15.39 -7.96
CA ILE A 322 -5.35 15.47 -7.54
C ILE A 322 -5.10 16.87 -7.01
N ASP A 323 -4.83 16.98 -5.72
CA ASP A 323 -4.46 18.21 -5.02
C ASP A 323 -3.01 18.07 -4.55
N ALA A 324 -2.09 18.76 -5.22
CA ALA A 324 -0.67 18.61 -4.94
C ALA A 324 0.05 19.94 -5.04
N ASN A 325 1.19 20.12 -4.35
CA ASN A 325 1.98 21.34 -4.46
C ASN A 325 2.97 21.25 -5.63
N TYR A 326 3.58 20.09 -5.81
CA TYR A 326 4.63 19.85 -6.80
C TYR A 326 4.49 18.48 -7.44
N ILE A 327 4.47 18.44 -8.77
CA ILE A 327 4.43 17.21 -9.55
C ILE A 327 5.57 17.26 -10.57
N GLN A 328 6.45 16.26 -10.57
CA GLN A 328 7.61 16.21 -11.44
C GLN A 328 7.61 14.95 -12.29
N GLY A 329 7.70 15.14 -13.61
CA GLY A 329 7.95 14.08 -14.57
C GLY A 329 9.20 14.35 -15.40
N TYR A 330 9.46 13.46 -16.35
CA TYR A 330 10.64 13.52 -17.19
C TYR A 330 10.31 13.15 -18.64
N ARG A 331 10.73 14.01 -19.56
CA ARG A 331 10.80 13.76 -21.01
C ARG A 331 9.43 13.77 -21.70
N SER A 332 9.08 12.78 -22.52
CA SER A 332 8.07 12.95 -23.58
C SER A 332 6.67 12.40 -23.30
N ASN A 333 6.39 11.87 -22.11
CA ASN A 333 5.08 11.29 -21.78
C ASN A 333 4.16 12.26 -21.02
N GLY A 334 4.56 13.52 -20.86
CA GLY A 334 3.86 14.48 -19.98
C GLY A 334 4.29 14.30 -18.53
N VAL A 335 4.27 15.37 -17.73
CA VAL A 335 4.28 15.28 -16.26
C VAL A 335 3.05 14.51 -15.79
N VAL A 336 1.90 14.81 -16.40
CA VAL A 336 0.65 14.08 -16.22
C VAL A 336 0.20 13.53 -17.57
N PHE A 337 -0.06 12.23 -17.64
CA PHE A 337 -0.65 11.57 -18.79
C PHE A 337 -2.10 11.18 -18.49
N ILE A 338 -2.99 11.48 -19.43
CA ILE A 338 -4.43 11.28 -19.32
C ILE A 338 -4.88 10.53 -20.57
N ASN A 339 -5.44 9.34 -20.40
CA ASN A 339 -6.03 8.55 -21.48
C ASN A 339 -7.47 8.14 -21.17
N ASP A 340 -8.46 8.81 -21.75
CA ASP A 340 -9.88 8.52 -21.46
C ASP A 340 -10.21 8.54 -19.94
N ALA A 341 -9.70 9.55 -19.21
CA ALA A 341 -9.89 9.72 -17.76
C ALA A 341 -10.44 11.12 -17.35
N ASN A 342 -11.48 11.17 -16.48
CA ASN A 342 -12.06 12.41 -15.96
C ASN A 342 -11.25 12.93 -14.76
N VAL A 343 -10.61 14.10 -14.85
CA VAL A 343 -9.67 14.54 -13.81
C VAL A 343 -9.85 16.00 -13.41
N GLN A 344 -9.62 16.28 -12.12
CA GLN A 344 -9.42 17.62 -11.59
C GLN A 344 -8.02 17.72 -10.97
N ILE A 345 -7.21 18.66 -11.41
CA ILE A 345 -5.88 18.96 -10.86
C ILE A 345 -5.92 20.32 -10.18
N LYS A 346 -5.43 20.40 -8.93
CA LYS A 346 -5.52 21.59 -8.09
C LYS A 346 -4.18 21.94 -7.45
N ASN A 347 -3.92 23.25 -7.33
CA ASN A 347 -2.84 23.85 -6.54
C ASN A 347 -1.40 23.40 -6.90
N ALA A 348 -1.23 22.83 -8.10
CA ALA A 348 -0.02 22.10 -8.46
C ALA A 348 0.91 22.88 -9.37
N LYS A 349 2.21 22.83 -9.07
CA LYS A 349 3.29 23.14 -10.02
C LYS A 349 3.73 21.84 -10.71
N LEU A 350 3.41 21.71 -12.00
CA LEU A 350 3.84 20.62 -12.86
C LEU A 350 5.17 20.97 -13.50
N VAL A 351 6.21 20.17 -13.26
CA VAL A 351 7.57 20.41 -13.78
C VAL A 351 8.05 19.23 -14.60
N ASN A 352 8.32 19.48 -15.88
CA ASN A 352 9.08 18.54 -16.69
C ASN A 352 10.55 18.92 -16.66
N THR A 353 11.37 18.06 -16.06
CA THR A 353 12.81 18.33 -15.83
C THR A 353 13.69 18.05 -17.04
N TYR A 354 13.13 17.55 -18.15
CA TYR A 354 13.89 17.29 -19.36
C TYR A 354 14.21 18.58 -20.11
N THR A 355 15.50 18.86 -20.27
CA THR A 355 16.08 20.03 -20.96
C THR A 355 16.80 19.67 -22.27
N GLY A 356 16.63 18.45 -22.76
CA GLY A 356 17.23 18.01 -24.03
C GLY A 356 16.32 18.32 -25.22
N THR A 357 16.88 18.30 -26.43
CA THR A 357 16.15 18.69 -27.66
C THR A 357 15.67 17.50 -28.50
N SER A 358 16.04 16.26 -28.14
CA SER A 358 15.80 15.06 -28.98
C SER A 358 14.32 14.64 -29.04
N VAL A 359 13.52 15.08 -28.08
CA VAL A 359 12.08 14.82 -27.98
C VAL A 359 11.38 16.03 -27.33
N SER A 360 10.06 16.11 -27.41
CA SER A 360 9.30 17.17 -26.72
C SER A 360 9.28 16.94 -25.21
N SER A 361 9.59 17.99 -24.44
CA SER A 361 9.31 18.07 -23.00
C SER A 361 7.85 18.45 -22.80
N LEU A 362 7.03 17.61 -22.17
CA LEU A 362 5.57 17.78 -22.11
C LEU A 362 5.06 18.00 -20.67
N GLY A 363 4.14 18.94 -20.49
CA GLY A 363 3.48 19.22 -19.21
C GLY A 363 2.31 18.25 -18.98
N ILE A 364 1.26 18.39 -19.77
CA ILE A 364 0.12 17.46 -19.77
C ILE A 364 0.03 16.79 -21.14
N PHE A 365 0.00 15.45 -21.16
CA PHE A 365 -0.29 14.65 -22.35
C PHE A 365 -1.73 14.15 -22.26
N ILE A 366 -2.52 14.39 -23.30
CA ILE A 366 -3.90 13.93 -23.41
C ILE A 366 -4.04 12.99 -24.62
N ALA A 367 -4.47 11.76 -24.36
CA ALA A 367 -4.99 10.80 -25.33
C ALA A 367 -6.49 10.58 -25.07
N GLY A 368 -7.31 10.54 -26.11
CA GLY A 368 -8.74 10.25 -25.97
C GLY A 368 -9.60 11.40 -25.40
N THR A 369 -10.81 11.06 -24.93
CA THR A 369 -11.93 11.99 -24.72
C THR A 369 -12.41 12.01 -23.26
N LYS A 370 -12.16 13.10 -22.49
CA LYS A 370 -12.75 13.33 -21.15
C LYS A 370 -12.74 14.80 -20.69
N VAL A 371 -13.44 15.04 -19.58
CA VAL A 371 -13.53 16.32 -18.84
C VAL A 371 -12.30 16.49 -17.96
N ILE A 372 -11.54 17.57 -18.18
CA ILE A 372 -10.35 17.94 -17.43
C ILE A 372 -10.59 19.30 -16.76
N THR A 373 -10.29 19.43 -15.48
CA THR A 373 -10.41 20.70 -14.75
C THR A 373 -9.08 21.05 -14.09
N LEU A 374 -8.53 22.22 -14.37
CA LEU A 374 -7.31 22.77 -13.77
C LEU A 374 -7.69 23.95 -12.88
N ILE A 375 -7.24 23.94 -11.62
CA ILE A 375 -7.53 24.99 -10.64
C ILE A 375 -6.22 25.41 -9.99
N ASN A 376 -5.78 26.66 -10.20
CA ASN A 376 -4.51 27.16 -9.66
C ASN A 376 -3.32 26.22 -10.00
N VAL A 377 -3.05 26.03 -11.29
CA VAL A 377 -2.00 25.14 -11.80
C VAL A 377 -0.91 25.94 -12.52
N GLN A 378 0.34 25.58 -12.28
CA GLN A 378 1.50 26.11 -12.99
C GLN A 378 2.15 24.98 -13.80
N ILE A 379 2.55 25.24 -15.05
CA ILE A 379 3.25 24.26 -15.89
C ILE A 379 4.60 24.84 -16.31
N VAL A 380 5.66 24.15 -15.93
CA VAL A 380 7.05 24.49 -16.28
C VAL A 380 7.63 23.38 -17.14
N ILE A 381 8.00 23.74 -18.36
CA ILE A 381 8.62 22.86 -19.34
C ILE A 381 10.12 23.15 -19.39
N GLY A 382 10.94 22.11 -19.26
CA GLY A 382 12.41 22.24 -19.26
C GLY A 382 13.01 22.59 -20.62
N GLU A 383 12.47 22.07 -21.73
CA GLU A 383 12.94 22.37 -23.10
C GLU A 383 11.97 23.33 -23.80
N LEU A 384 12.39 24.59 -23.93
CA LEU A 384 11.53 25.66 -24.47
C LEU A 384 11.39 25.64 -25.99
N SER A 385 12.28 25.01 -26.75
CA SER A 385 12.20 25.01 -28.22
C SER A 385 11.15 24.01 -28.71
N ASN A 386 11.24 22.75 -28.27
CA ASN A 386 10.38 21.65 -28.75
C ASN A 386 9.33 21.18 -27.73
N GLY A 387 9.36 21.70 -26.50
CA GLY A 387 8.40 21.31 -25.45
C GLY A 387 6.97 21.82 -25.67
N ARG A 388 6.02 21.34 -24.88
CA ARG A 388 4.61 21.79 -24.94
C ARG A 388 4.00 21.74 -23.55
N SER A 389 3.32 22.81 -23.15
CA SER A 389 2.63 22.86 -21.86
C SER A 389 1.47 21.86 -21.79
N ILE A 390 0.69 21.78 -22.87
CA ILE A 390 -0.38 20.80 -23.04
C ILE A 390 -0.29 20.24 -24.47
N TYR A 391 -0.35 18.92 -24.60
CA TYR A 391 -0.33 18.20 -25.87
C TYR A 391 -1.52 17.24 -25.96
N HIS A 392 -2.18 17.20 -27.12
CA HIS A 392 -3.32 16.33 -27.42
C HIS A 392 -3.11 15.61 -28.76
N THR A 393 -3.39 14.31 -28.81
CA THR A 393 -3.15 13.46 -29.99
C THR A 393 -4.27 13.49 -31.05
N GLY A 394 -5.47 14.01 -30.73
CA GLY A 394 -6.59 14.05 -31.67
C GLY A 394 -6.43 15.10 -32.77
N SER A 395 -6.51 14.67 -34.03
CA SER A 395 -6.54 15.55 -35.21
C SER A 395 -7.97 16.06 -35.44
N THR A 396 -8.18 17.37 -35.29
CA THR A 396 -9.31 18.13 -35.84
C THR A 396 -10.72 17.64 -35.44
N GLU A 397 -11.27 18.17 -34.34
CA GLU A 397 -12.68 18.59 -34.17
C GLU A 397 -12.86 19.13 -32.72
N PRO A 398 -13.61 20.22 -32.48
CA PRO A 398 -13.73 20.87 -31.17
C PRO A 398 -14.50 20.13 -30.09
N ASP A 399 -15.20 19.04 -30.44
CA ASP A 399 -16.27 18.47 -29.61
C ASP A 399 -15.79 17.38 -28.64
N THR A 400 -14.48 17.17 -28.49
CA THR A 400 -13.93 15.90 -27.98
C THR A 400 -13.28 15.95 -26.60
N PHE A 401 -12.98 17.12 -26.03
CA PHE A 401 -12.52 17.25 -24.64
C PHE A 401 -12.87 18.62 -24.03
N ASP A 402 -13.39 18.62 -22.79
CA ASP A 402 -13.72 19.83 -22.04
C ASP A 402 -12.59 20.14 -21.05
N LEU A 403 -11.70 21.09 -21.40
CA LEU A 403 -10.66 21.57 -20.50
C LEU A 403 -11.08 22.88 -19.82
N LYS A 404 -11.48 22.79 -18.54
CA LYS A 404 -11.86 23.94 -17.70
C LYS A 404 -10.65 24.48 -16.94
N ASN A 405 -10.38 25.77 -17.08
CA ASN A 405 -9.28 26.44 -16.40
C ASN A 405 -9.78 27.50 -15.40
N TYR A 406 -9.30 27.42 -14.16
CA TYR A 406 -9.53 28.37 -13.07
C TYR A 406 -8.20 28.87 -12.46
N GLY A 407 -7.29 29.31 -13.33
CA GLY A 407 -5.96 29.84 -12.99
C GLY A 407 -4.85 28.93 -13.48
N LEU A 408 -4.37 29.19 -14.70
CA LEU A 408 -3.28 28.46 -15.37
C LEU A 408 -2.15 29.41 -15.73
N PHE A 409 -0.95 29.06 -15.29
CA PHE A 409 0.29 29.77 -15.61
C PHE A 409 1.25 28.83 -16.32
N VAL A 410 1.92 29.30 -17.36
CA VAL A 410 2.85 28.49 -18.17
C VAL A 410 4.10 29.26 -18.52
N ASN A 411 5.24 28.59 -18.59
CA ASN A 411 6.47 29.18 -19.11
C ASN A 411 6.61 29.04 -20.66
N LYS A 412 5.73 28.23 -21.27
CA LYS A 412 5.66 28.03 -22.72
C LYS A 412 4.22 28.08 -23.23
N ALA A 413 4.00 28.77 -24.36
CA ALA A 413 2.69 28.87 -24.99
C ALA A 413 2.08 27.48 -25.28
N ILE A 414 0.76 27.40 -25.13
CA ILE A 414 -0.05 26.23 -25.47
C ILE A 414 -0.33 26.25 -26.98
N ASP A 415 -0.35 25.08 -27.63
CA ASP A 415 -0.60 24.96 -29.08
C ASP A 415 -1.93 25.61 -29.49
N SER A 416 -1.93 26.36 -30.60
CA SER A 416 -3.05 27.21 -31.04
C SER A 416 -4.33 26.47 -31.44
N ASN A 417 -4.25 25.14 -31.60
CA ASN A 417 -5.37 24.27 -31.95
C ASN A 417 -6.12 23.69 -30.74
N LEU A 418 -5.69 23.99 -29.51
CA LEU A 418 -6.38 23.57 -28.28
C LEU A 418 -7.39 24.64 -27.84
N LYS A 419 -8.66 24.23 -27.60
CA LYS A 419 -9.68 25.11 -27.01
C LYS A 419 -9.68 24.97 -25.48
N LEU A 420 -9.57 26.08 -24.75
CA LEU A 420 -9.64 26.14 -23.29
C LEU A 420 -10.94 26.84 -22.86
N LEU A 421 -11.73 26.18 -22.01
CA LEU A 421 -12.93 26.76 -21.40
C LEU A 421 -12.56 27.46 -20.09
N ILE A 422 -13.00 28.70 -19.89
CA ILE A 422 -12.69 29.51 -18.69
C ILE A 422 -14.00 29.91 -18.01
N GLY A 423 -14.25 29.39 -16.81
CA GLY A 423 -15.46 29.68 -16.03
C GLY A 423 -16.77 29.16 -16.63
N THR A 424 -17.86 29.18 -15.86
CA THR A 424 -19.21 28.82 -16.34
C THR A 424 -19.95 30.06 -16.87
N ASN A 425 -20.70 29.89 -17.97
CA ASN A 425 -21.55 30.89 -18.66
C ASN A 425 -20.85 32.04 -19.41
N LEU A 426 -20.09 31.76 -20.48
CA LEU A 426 -19.69 32.82 -21.42
C LEU A 426 -20.05 32.44 -22.85
N GLY A 427 -20.85 33.31 -23.48
CA GLY A 427 -21.32 33.19 -24.86
C GLY A 427 -20.20 33.25 -25.90
N THR A 428 -20.61 33.12 -27.17
CA THR A 428 -19.74 32.99 -28.35
C THR A 428 -18.68 34.10 -28.46
N GLY A 429 -17.41 33.75 -28.18
CA GLY A 429 -16.27 34.65 -28.36
C GLY A 429 -15.02 34.34 -27.51
N TYR A 430 -14.68 33.06 -27.30
CA TYR A 430 -13.62 32.64 -26.37
C TYR A 430 -12.22 33.14 -26.79
N ASN A 431 -11.73 34.19 -26.12
CA ASN A 431 -10.32 34.59 -26.13
C ASN A 431 -9.59 33.96 -24.94
N TYR A 432 -8.58 33.18 -25.29
CA TYR A 432 -7.63 32.45 -24.46
C TYR A 432 -7.05 33.30 -23.31
N GLN A 433 -7.38 33.00 -22.06
CA GLN A 433 -6.69 33.58 -20.90
C GLN A 433 -6.02 32.48 -20.07
N TYR A 434 -4.75 32.23 -20.41
CA TYR A 434 -3.74 31.68 -19.51
C TYR A 434 -2.60 32.69 -19.47
N ILE A 435 -1.83 32.72 -18.38
CA ILE A 435 -0.71 33.66 -18.26
C ILE A 435 0.56 32.96 -18.71
N ILE A 436 1.18 33.48 -19.77
CA ILE A 436 2.56 33.13 -20.12
C ILE A 436 3.47 34.01 -19.25
N ASP A 437 4.20 33.38 -18.35
CA ASP A 437 5.19 34.05 -17.52
C ASP A 437 6.57 33.40 -17.75
N PRO A 438 7.45 34.03 -18.56
CA PRO A 438 8.80 33.54 -18.82
C PRO A 438 9.68 33.44 -17.56
N LEU A 439 9.28 34.07 -16.45
CA LEU A 439 10.01 34.02 -15.16
C LEU A 439 9.61 32.81 -14.30
N LEU A 440 8.65 31.99 -14.75
CA LEU A 440 8.36 30.69 -14.14
C LEU A 440 9.53 29.73 -14.39
N THR A 441 10.38 29.56 -13.37
CA THR A 441 11.48 28.59 -13.33
C THR A 441 11.17 27.43 -12.41
#